data_AF-A0A383ECT1-F1
#
_entry.id   AF-A0A383ECT1-F1
#
_cell.length_a   1.000
_cell.length_b   1.000
_cell.length_c   1.000
_cell.angle_alpha   90.00
_cell.angle_beta   90.00
_cell.angle_gamma   90.00
#
_symmetry.space_group_name_H-M   'P 1'
#
loop_
_entity.id
_entity.type
_entity.pdbx_description
1 polymer ?
#
loop_
_entity_poly.entity_id
_entity_poly.type
_entity_poly.pdbx_seq_one_letter_code
_entity_poly.pdbx_strand_id
1 'polypeptide(L)'
;MQFGNPKKIITTPGLQVKIPFIQNVVFLDRRILSLDPPPEEVIASDQKRLIVDAFARFKIVDPLKFYISVGNERVARSRLATIINSRLRSVLGKQSLATLLSEDRTKQMA
;
A
#
# COMPACT_ATOMS: atom_id res chain seq x y z
N MET A 1 10.37 21.01 -5.88
CA MET A 1 9.14 21.53 -6.52
C MET A 1 9.35 22.99 -6.86
N GLN A 2 8.90 23.45 -8.02
CA GLN A 2 8.80 24.89 -8.34
C GLN A 2 7.37 25.13 -8.84
N PHE A 3 6.60 25.97 -8.13
CA PHE A 3 5.18 26.28 -8.45
C PHE A 3 4.27 25.06 -8.62
N GLY A 4 4.33 24.08 -7.71
CA GLY A 4 3.51 22.86 -7.78
C GLY A 4 3.98 21.82 -8.81
N ASN A 5 4.92 22.18 -9.70
CA ASN A 5 5.50 21.25 -10.65
C ASN A 5 6.79 20.60 -10.09
N PRO A 6 6.89 19.25 -10.16
CA PRO A 6 8.08 18.52 -9.77
C PRO A 6 9.19 18.66 -10.82
N LYS A 7 10.08 19.64 -10.62
CA LYS A 7 11.17 19.97 -11.57
C LYS A 7 12.40 19.05 -11.50
N LYS A 8 12.64 18.39 -10.37
CA LYS A 8 13.86 17.58 -10.15
C LYS A 8 13.61 16.47 -9.14
N ILE A 9 13.91 15.24 -9.52
CA ILE A 9 13.97 14.07 -8.63
C ILE A 9 15.43 13.85 -8.26
N ILE A 10 15.72 13.68 -6.98
CA ILE A 10 17.07 13.46 -6.47
C ILE A 10 17.09 12.11 -5.78
N THR A 11 17.77 11.15 -6.38
CA THR A 11 17.94 9.80 -5.83
C THR A 11 19.38 9.51 -5.38
N THR A 12 20.33 10.34 -5.81
CA THR A 12 21.75 10.20 -5.49
C THR A 12 22.18 11.13 -4.36
N PRO A 13 23.01 10.65 -3.42
CA PRO A 13 23.61 11.48 -2.40
C PRO A 13 24.57 12.50 -3.04
N GLY A 14 24.54 13.74 -2.57
CA GLY A 14 25.39 14.83 -3.07
C GLY A 14 24.92 16.19 -2.54
N LEU A 15 25.80 17.19 -2.58
CA LEU A 15 25.45 18.55 -2.17
C LEU A 15 24.45 19.14 -3.18
N GLN A 16 23.21 19.35 -2.72
CA GLN A 16 22.13 19.88 -3.55
C GLN A 16 21.58 21.14 -2.91
N VAL A 17 21.76 22.27 -3.59
CA VAL A 17 21.27 23.57 -3.12
C VAL A 17 19.85 23.80 -3.64
N LYS A 18 18.94 24.15 -2.75
CA LYS A 18 17.59 24.64 -3.10
C LYS A 18 17.59 26.17 -3.13
N ILE A 19 16.79 26.75 -4.02
CA ILE A 19 16.53 28.19 -4.00
C ILE A 19 15.50 28.49 -2.90
N PRO A 20 15.86 29.26 -1.85
CA PRO A 20 14.92 29.59 -0.78
C PRO A 20 13.71 30.38 -1.33
N PHE A 21 12.56 30.29 -0.67
CA PHE A 21 11.28 30.94 -1.01
C PHE A 21 10.52 30.43 -2.25
N ILE A 22 11.19 29.84 -3.25
CA ILE A 22 10.54 29.35 -4.48
C ILE A 22 10.44 27.83 -4.52
N GLN A 23 11.40 27.12 -3.90
CA GLN A 23 11.51 25.67 -4.01
C GLN A 23 11.16 24.93 -2.71
N ASN A 24 10.17 24.05 -2.81
CA ASN A 24 9.80 23.11 -1.73
C ASN A 24 10.45 21.75 -1.96
N VAL A 25 11.00 21.17 -0.87
CA VAL A 25 11.60 19.83 -0.84
C VAL A 25 10.67 18.92 -0.03
N VAL A 26 10.34 17.77 -0.60
CA VAL A 26 9.57 16.72 0.07
C VAL A 26 10.46 15.51 0.16
N PHE A 27 10.68 15.03 1.38
CA PHE A 27 11.42 13.79 1.62
C PHE A 27 10.45 12.63 1.58
N LEU A 28 10.82 11.58 0.85
CA LEU A 28 10.05 10.34 0.73
C LEU A 28 10.98 9.18 1.05
N ASP A 29 10.52 8.25 1.89
CA ASP A 29 11.30 7.04 2.20
C ASP A 29 11.22 6.05 1.03
N ARG A 30 12.39 5.53 0.61
CA ARG A 30 12.52 4.56 -0.49
C ARG A 30 12.72 3.13 0.01
N ARG A 31 12.67 2.91 1.33
CA ARG A 31 12.75 1.59 1.96
C ARG A 31 11.44 0.81 1.74
N ILE A 32 11.50 -0.47 2.12
CA ILE A 32 10.30 -1.30 2.22
C ILE A 32 9.56 -0.87 3.47
N LEU A 33 8.34 -0.39 3.30
CA LEU A 33 7.45 0.09 4.35
C LEU A 33 6.42 -1.00 4.65
N SER A 34 6.14 -1.25 5.93
CA SER A 34 5.05 -2.12 6.34
C SER A 34 3.73 -1.34 6.39
N LEU A 35 2.67 -2.05 6.05
CA LEU A 35 1.29 -1.59 6.12
C LEU A 35 0.47 -2.70 6.78
N ASP A 36 0.11 -2.46 8.03
CA ASP A 36 -0.64 -3.38 8.87
C ASP A 36 -2.00 -2.71 9.20
N PRO A 37 -3.01 -2.83 8.30
CA PRO A 37 -4.35 -2.35 8.57
C PRO A 37 -4.98 -3.09 9.76
N PRO A 38 -5.96 -2.47 10.46
CA PRO A 38 -6.69 -3.15 11.52
C PRO A 38 -7.45 -4.36 10.95
N PRO A 39 -7.60 -5.45 11.72
CA PRO A 39 -8.38 -6.62 11.32
C PRO A 39 -9.82 -6.23 10.96
N GLU A 40 -10.37 -6.87 9.94
CA GLU A 40 -11.72 -6.59 9.44
C GLU A 40 -12.61 -7.84 9.53
N GLU A 41 -13.86 -7.65 9.99
CA GLU A 41 -14.88 -8.71 9.97
C GLU A 41 -15.51 -8.78 8.58
N VAL A 42 -15.38 -9.94 7.94
CA VAL A 42 -15.93 -10.22 6.62
C VAL A 42 -16.88 -11.41 6.71
N ILE A 43 -18.01 -11.31 6.01
CA ILE A 43 -18.95 -12.42 5.84
C ILE A 43 -18.53 -13.20 4.60
N ALA A 44 -18.13 -14.45 4.80
CA ALA A 44 -17.79 -15.36 3.72
C ALA A 44 -19.05 -15.86 2.98
N SER A 45 -18.86 -16.48 1.81
CA SER A 45 -19.98 -16.95 0.99
C SER A 45 -20.85 -18.01 1.69
N ASP A 46 -20.32 -18.69 2.71
CA ASP A 46 -21.03 -19.67 3.55
C ASP A 46 -21.71 -19.03 4.77
N GLN A 47 -21.93 -17.71 4.74
CA GLN A 47 -22.55 -16.91 5.80
C GLN A 47 -21.83 -16.92 7.15
N LYS A 48 -20.57 -17.39 7.18
CA LYS A 48 -19.75 -17.32 8.40
C LYS A 48 -19.07 -15.98 8.52
N ARG A 49 -18.99 -15.50 9.75
CA ARG A 49 -18.23 -14.30 10.13
C ARG A 49 -16.78 -14.71 10.35
N LEU A 50 -15.88 -14.12 9.57
CA LEU A 50 -14.44 -14.32 9.68
C LEU A 50 -13.80 -13.00 10.08
N ILE A 51 -12.96 -13.01 11.10
CA ILE A 51 -12.08 -11.89 11.42
C ILE A 51 -10.77 -12.15 10.68
N VAL A 52 -10.43 -11.28 9.74
CA VAL A 52 -9.24 -11.47 8.90
C VAL A 52 -8.24 -10.36 9.16
N ASP A 53 -7.03 -10.78 9.47
CA ASP A 53 -5.86 -9.92 9.56
C ASP A 53 -5.11 -9.94 8.21
N ALA A 54 -4.61 -8.77 7.81
CA ALA A 54 -3.89 -8.60 6.56
C ALA A 54 -2.69 -7.71 6.79
N PHE A 55 -1.54 -8.12 6.28
CA PHE A 55 -0.33 -7.30 6.26
C PHE A 55 0.15 -7.14 4.82
N ALA A 56 0.71 -5.98 4.52
CA ALA A 56 1.32 -5.71 3.23
C ALA A 56 2.66 -4.99 3.41
N ARG A 57 3.54 -5.19 2.43
CA ARG A 57 4.79 -4.43 2.33
C ARG A 57 4.82 -3.72 1.00
N PHE A 58 5.15 -2.45 0.99
CA PHE A 58 5.23 -1.65 -0.23
C PHE A 58 6.51 -0.84 -0.26
N LYS A 59 6.94 -0.47 -1.47
CA LYS A 59 8.13 0.35 -1.70
C LYS A 59 7.80 1.40 -2.74
N ILE A 60 8.26 2.63 -2.51
CA ILE A 60 8.12 3.71 -3.49
C ILE A 60 9.19 3.51 -4.57
N VAL A 61 8.76 3.05 -5.74
CA VAL A 61 9.64 2.87 -6.92
C VAL A 61 9.84 4.19 -7.65
N ASP A 62 8.73 4.91 -7.90
CA ASP A 62 8.72 6.22 -8.56
C ASP A 62 8.16 7.29 -7.61
N PRO A 63 9.03 8.13 -7.02
CA PRO A 63 8.63 9.20 -6.11
C PRO A 63 7.77 10.28 -6.76
N LEU A 64 7.95 10.53 -8.06
CA LEU A 64 7.20 11.53 -8.80
C LEU A 64 5.76 11.08 -8.99
N LYS A 65 5.57 9.86 -9.54
CA LYS A 65 4.25 9.27 -9.71
C LYS A 65 3.54 9.11 -8.37
N PHE A 66 4.27 8.73 -7.32
CA PHE A 66 3.74 8.66 -5.97
C PHE A 66 3.21 10.01 -5.49
N TYR A 67 4.02 11.07 -5.57
CA TYR A 67 3.59 12.39 -5.10
C TYR A 67 2.38 12.92 -5.88
N ILE A 68 2.35 12.76 -7.20
CA ILE A 68 1.21 13.19 -8.02
C ILE A 68 -0.06 12.39 -7.69
N SER A 69 0.07 11.09 -7.40
CA SER A 69 -1.09 10.21 -7.19
C SER A 69 -1.67 10.32 -5.77
N VAL A 70 -0.81 10.39 -4.75
CA VAL A 70 -1.22 10.29 -3.34
C VAL A 70 -0.68 11.42 -2.46
N GLY A 71 0.31 12.18 -2.94
CA GLY A 71 0.88 13.34 -2.23
C GLY A 71 1.80 12.97 -1.08
N ASN A 72 1.28 12.27 -0.07
CA ASN A 72 2.02 11.90 1.13
C ASN A 72 1.80 10.45 1.54
N GLU A 73 2.68 9.95 2.40
CA GLU A 73 2.67 8.57 2.89
C GLU A 73 1.40 8.21 3.66
N ARG A 74 0.84 9.15 4.44
CA ARG A 74 -0.40 8.90 5.20
C ARG A 74 -1.58 8.61 4.29
N VAL A 75 -1.77 9.41 3.24
CA VAL A 75 -2.82 9.19 2.23
C VAL A 75 -2.55 7.92 1.44
N ALA A 76 -1.28 7.64 1.12
CA ALA A 76 -0.90 6.40 0.46
C ALA A 76 -1.27 5.16 1.28
N ARG A 77 -0.89 5.14 2.57
CA ARG A 77 -1.21 4.06 3.51
C ARG A 77 -2.72 3.84 3.62
N SER A 78 -3.50 4.91 3.79
CA SER A 78 -4.96 4.83 3.87
C SER A 78 -5.58 4.27 2.60
N ARG A 79 -5.17 4.75 1.41
CA ARG A 79 -5.67 4.24 0.14
C ARG A 79 -5.29 2.78 -0.08
N LEU A 80 -4.05 2.41 0.23
CA LEU A 80 -3.59 1.03 0.12
C LEU A 80 -4.38 0.10 1.05
N ALA A 81 -4.62 0.50 2.30
CA ALA A 81 -5.44 -0.25 3.25
C ALA A 81 -6.86 -0.48 2.70
N THR A 82 -7.52 0.57 2.20
CA THR A 82 -8.85 0.44 1.58
C THR A 82 -8.85 -0.51 0.38
N ILE A 83 -7.83 -0.45 -0.48
CA ILE A 83 -7.72 -1.34 -1.64
C ILE A 83 -7.53 -2.80 -1.19
N ILE A 84 -6.63 -3.04 -0.23
CA ILE A 84 -6.37 -4.38 0.30
C ILE A 84 -7.65 -4.97 0.91
N ASN A 85 -8.32 -4.21 1.78
CA ASN A 85 -9.56 -4.65 2.42
C ASN A 85 -10.67 -4.94 1.41
N SER A 86 -10.82 -4.07 0.41
CA SER A 86 -11.78 -4.27 -0.68
C SER A 86 -11.50 -5.55 -1.48
N ARG A 87 -10.21 -5.79 -1.81
CA ARG A 87 -9.79 -7.01 -2.53
C ARG A 87 -9.98 -8.26 -1.69
N LEU A 88 -9.61 -8.20 -0.41
CA LEU A 88 -9.81 -9.28 0.55
C LEU A 88 -11.29 -9.65 0.66
N ARG A 89 -12.15 -8.66 0.90
CA ARG A 89 -13.60 -8.85 0.95
C ARG A 89 -14.16 -9.44 -0.36
N SER A 90 -13.62 -9.01 -1.51
CA SER A 90 -14.03 -9.53 -2.81
C SER A 90 -13.64 -11.00 -3.02
N VAL A 91 -12.46 -11.41 -2.56
CA VAL A 91 -12.00 -12.82 -2.64
C VAL A 91 -12.79 -13.69 -1.67
N LEU A 92 -12.91 -13.27 -0.41
CA LEU A 92 -13.63 -14.01 0.64
C LEU A 92 -15.15 -14.07 0.40
N GLY A 93 -15.72 -13.07 -0.27
CA GLY A 93 -17.13 -13.09 -0.67
C GLY A 93 -17.42 -14.02 -1.85
N LYS A 94 -16.40 -14.36 -2.67
CA LYS A 94 -16.53 -15.25 -3.84
C LYS A 94 -16.11 -16.69 -3.56
N GLN A 95 -15.18 -16.91 -2.63
CA GLN A 95 -14.72 -18.25 -2.24
C GLN A 95 -15.40 -18.72 -0.95
N SER A 96 -15.80 -19.99 -0.93
CA SER A 96 -16.31 -20.64 0.27
C SER A 96 -15.19 -20.92 1.28
N LEU A 97 -15.49 -20.88 2.59
CA LEU A 97 -14.54 -21.23 3.65
C LEU A 97 -13.91 -22.62 3.43
N ALA A 98 -14.65 -23.55 2.84
CA ALA A 98 -14.17 -24.89 2.52
C ALA A 98 -13.03 -24.86 1.49
N THR A 99 -13.04 -23.92 0.54
CA THR A 99 -11.98 -23.73 -0.46
C THR A 99 -10.72 -23.14 0.17
N LEU A 100 -10.86 -22.18 1.09
CA LEU A 100 -9.73 -21.57 1.81
C LEU A 100 -8.99 -22.59 2.70
N LEU A 101 -9.73 -23.46 3.39
CA LEU A 101 -9.15 -24.52 4.23
C LEU A 101 -8.59 -25.70 3.42
N SER A 102 -9.09 -25.93 2.20
CA SER A 102 -8.69 -27.08 1.38
C SER A 102 -7.55 -26.76 0.39
N GLU A 103 -7.52 -25.56 -0.20
CA GLU A 103 -6.46 -25.18 -1.16
C GLU A 103 -5.08 -25.05 -0.49
N ASP A 104 -5.02 -24.71 0.80
CA ASP A 104 -3.75 -24.60 1.54
C ASP A 104 -3.15 -25.94 1.98
N ARG A 105 -3.92 -27.03 2.00
CA ARG A 105 -3.37 -28.35 2.36
C ARG A 105 -2.53 -28.94 1.22
N THR A 106 -2.94 -28.75 -0.04
CA THR A 106 -2.28 -29.41 -1.18
C THR A 106 -1.01 -28.70 -1.63
N LYS A 107 -0.87 -27.38 -1.38
CA LYS A 107 0.37 -26.64 -1.66
C LYS A 107 1.50 -26.86 -0.64
N GLN A 108 1.25 -27.60 0.44
CA GLN A 108 2.27 -27.99 1.43
C GLN A 108 2.83 -29.41 1.20
N MET A 109 2.40 -30.11 0.16
CA MET A 109 2.89 -31.47 -0.18
C MET A 109 3.59 -31.56 -1.54
N ALA A 110 4.11 -30.45 -2.08
CA ALA A 110 4.98 -30.44 -3.27
C ALA A 110 6.09 -29.39 -3.13
#